data_AF-A0A967UFU8-F1
#
_entry.id   AF-A0A967UFU8-F1
#
_cell.length_a   1.000
_cell.length_b   1.000
_cell.length_c   1.000
_cell.angle_alpha   90.00
_cell.angle_beta   90.00
_cell.angle_gamma   90.00
#
_symmetry.space_group_name_H-M   'P 1'
#
loop_
_entity.id
_entity.type
_entity.pdbx_description
1 polymer ?
#
loop_
_entity_poly.entity_id
_entity_poly.type
_entity_poly.pdbx_seq_one_letter_code
_entity_poly.pdbx_strand_id
1 'polypeptide(L)' 'MLGNHTFVKCLSQKSPVSMKAIFPVEQILQHPQINRAIIISQSGFRKAYQQSAKLKAIQLWNINDLIDLERKCEH' A
#
# COMPACT_ATOMS: atom_id res chain seq x y z
N MET A 1 20.91 -13.67 -8.14
CA MET A 1 20.71 -12.57 -7.17
C MET A 1 19.21 -12.50 -6.90
N LEU A 2 18.77 -12.64 -5.65
CA LEU A 2 17.34 -12.52 -5.30
C LEU A 2 16.97 -11.04 -5.46
N GLY A 3 16.11 -10.73 -6.43
CA GLY A 3 15.65 -9.36 -6.69
C GLY A 3 14.79 -8.84 -5.54
N ASN A 4 15.00 -7.58 -5.17
CA ASN A 4 14.12 -6.88 -4.23
C ASN A 4 12.78 -6.59 -4.91
N HIS A 5 11.79 -7.46 -4.75
CA HIS A 5 10.47 -7.23 -5.34
C HIS A 5 9.58 -6.42 -4.39
N THR A 6 8.86 -5.47 -4.98
CA THR A 6 7.81 -4.70 -4.31
C THR A 6 6.46 -5.17 -4.81
N PHE A 7 5.59 -5.57 -3.88
CA PHE A 7 4.21 -5.87 -4.19
C PHE A 7 3.39 -4.58 -4.25
N VAL A 8 2.61 -4.37 -5.31
CA VAL A 8 1.74 -3.19 -5.44
C VAL A 8 0.30 -3.65 -5.63
N LYS A 9 -0.63 -3.09 -4.85
CA LYS A 9 -2.06 -3.38 -4.99
C LYS A 9 -2.89 -2.09 -4.98
N CYS A 10 -3.66 -1.92 -6.04
CA CYS A 10 -4.64 -0.84 -6.17
C CYS A 10 -6.03 -1.33 -5.73
N LEU A 11 -6.69 -0.55 -4.88
CA LEU A 11 -8.02 -0.82 -4.35
C LEU A 11 -9.00 0.25 -4.82
N SER A 12 -9.92 -0.14 -5.70
CA SER A 12 -10.98 0.72 -6.26
C SER A 12 -12.25 0.76 -5.38
N GLN A 13 -12.10 0.60 -4.06
CA GLN A 13 -13.24 0.51 -3.16
C GLN A 13 -13.80 1.91 -2.86
N LYS A 14 -15.14 2.03 -2.81
CA LYS A 14 -15.82 3.30 -2.47
C LYS A 14 -15.70 3.67 -0.99
N SER A 15 -15.33 2.73 -0.13
CA SER A 15 -15.25 2.91 1.31
C SER A 15 -13.82 2.68 1.84
N PRO A 16 -13.38 3.41 2.89
CA PRO A 16 -12.02 3.35 3.37
C PRO A 16 -11.59 1.92 3.75
N VAL A 17 -10.37 1.56 3.35
CA VAL A 17 -9.83 0.23 3.51
C VAL A 17 -9.76 -0.16 4.99
N SER A 18 -10.32 -1.33 5.31
CA SER A 18 -10.38 -1.87 6.66
C SER A 18 -9.29 -2.89 6.94
N MET A 19 -9.10 -3.24 8.22
CA MET A 19 -8.10 -4.23 8.68
C MET A 19 -8.20 -5.59 7.98
N LYS A 20 -9.38 -5.97 7.46
CA LYS A 20 -9.55 -7.22 6.70
C LYS A 20 -8.66 -7.29 5.46
N ALA A 21 -8.27 -6.14 4.90
CA ALA A 21 -7.37 -6.08 3.74
C ALA A 21 -5.87 -6.13 4.11
N ILE A 22 -5.49 -6.05 5.40
CA ILE A 22 -4.09 -6.13 5.85
C ILE A 22 -3.60 -7.57 5.82
N PHE A 23 -4.44 -8.50 6.26
CA PHE A 23 -4.08 -9.90 6.45
C PHE A 23 -3.53 -10.55 5.16
N PRO A 24 -4.14 -10.33 3.98
CA PRO A 24 -3.56 -10.84 2.72
C PRO A 24 -2.21 -10.21 2.37
N VAL A 25 -1.96 -8.96 2.77
CA VAL A 25 -0.71 -8.25 2.45
C VAL A 25 0.44 -8.73 3.33
N GLU A 26 0.15 -9.06 4.59
CA GLU A 26 1.14 -9.64 5.51
C GLU A 26 1.62 -11.00 5.03
N GLN A 27 0.71 -11.85 4.54
CA GLN A 27 1.08 -13.14 3.95
C GLN A 27 1.98 -12.97 2.72
N ILE A 28 1.74 -11.94 1.90
CA ILE A 28 2.59 -11.64 0.74
C ILE A 28 3.99 -11.20 1.17
N LEU A 29 4.12 -10.44 2.26
CA LEU A 29 5.41 -10.03 2.82
C LEU A 29 6.21 -11.19 3.45
N GLN A 30 5.61 -12.36 3.66
CA GLN A 30 6.35 -13.56 4.07
C GLN A 30 7.04 -14.25 2.88
N HIS A 31 6.75 -13.85 1.64
CA HIS A 31 7.40 -14.40 0.47
C HIS A 31 8.88 -13.98 0.44
N PRO A 32 9.85 -14.90 0.30
CA PRO A 32 11.28 -14.61 0.46
C PRO A 32 11.86 -13.62 -0.57
N GLN A 33 11.10 -13.29 -1.61
CA GLN A 33 11.50 -12.32 -2.64
C GLN A 33 10.79 -10.97 -2.52
N ILE A 34 9.80 -10.83 -1.65
CA ILE A 34 9.00 -9.60 -1.49
C ILE A 34 9.40 -8.95 -0.18
N ASN A 35 10.01 -7.77 -0.24
CA ASN A 35 10.48 -7.05 0.94
C ASN A 35 9.66 -5.80 1.28
N ARG A 36 8.74 -5.42 0.39
CA ARG A 36 7.90 -4.23 0.53
C ARG A 36 6.55 -4.43 -0.13
N ALA A 37 5.53 -3.81 0.45
CA ALA A 37 4.21 -3.69 -0.15
C ALA A 37 3.80 -2.21 -0.26
N ILE A 38 3.14 -1.85 -1.36
CA ILE A 38 2.50 -0.55 -1.57
C ILE A 38 1.02 -0.80 -1.82
N ILE A 39 0.17 -0.22 -0.99
CA ILE A 39 -1.28 -0.28 -1.15
C ILE A 39 -1.78 1.10 -1.54
N ILE A 40 -2.44 1.16 -2.69
CA ILE A 40 -3.06 2.36 -3.24
C ILE A 40 -4.56 2.26 -3.03
N SER A 41 -5.17 3.27 -2.43
CA SER A 41 -6.63 3.33 -2.23
C SER A 41 -7.19 4.64 -2.78
N GLN A 42 -8.32 4.57 -3.48
CA GLN A 42 -9.05 5.78 -3.91
C GLN A 42 -9.82 6.44 -2.76
N SER A 43 -10.30 5.65 -1.80
CA SER A 43 -11.14 6.12 -0.68
C SER A 43 -10.37 6.26 0.64
N GLY A 44 -9.03 6.13 0.59
CA GLY A 44 -8.16 6.17 1.76
C GLY A 44 -8.23 4.91 2.63
N PHE A 45 -7.77 5.04 3.88
CA PHE A 45 -7.55 3.95 4.82
C PHE A 45 -8.13 4.28 6.19
N ARG A 46 -8.72 3.29 6.88
CA ARG A 46 -9.14 3.48 8.27
C ARG A 46 -7.92 3.66 9.19
N LYS A 47 -8.07 4.44 10.26
CA LYS A 47 -6.97 4.76 11.21
C LYS A 47 -6.25 3.51 11.77
N ALA A 48 -7.01 2.46 12.12
CA ALA A 48 -6.43 1.20 12.59
C ALA A 48 -5.53 0.53 11.53
N TYR A 49 -5.92 0.60 10.25
CA TYR A 49 -5.14 0.08 9.13
C TYR A 49 -3.84 0.87 8.96
N GLN A 50 -3.93 2.21 9.04
CA GLN A 50 -2.75 3.08 8.96
C GLN A 50 -1.75 2.83 10.08
N GLN A 51 -2.22 2.61 11.30
CA GLN A 51 -1.35 2.29 12.44
C GLN A 51 -0.65 0.95 12.26
N SER A 52 -1.37 -0.10 11.86
CA SER A 52 -0.79 -1.42 11.62
C SER A 52 0.18 -1.41 10.43
N ALA A 53 -0.14 -0.71 9.35
CA ALA A 53 0.70 -0.60 8.17
C ALA A 53 2.04 0.11 8.47
N LYS A 54 2.06 1.14 9.33
CA LYS A 54 3.29 1.82 9.76
C LYS A 54 4.26 0.93 10.52
N LEU A 55 3.74 -0.04 11.27
CA LEU A 55 4.54 -1.02 12.01
C LEU A 55 5.08 -2.13 11.10
N LYS A 56 4.70 -2.13 9.82
CA LYS A 56 5.00 -3.16 8.84
C LYS A 56 5.65 -2.51 7.61
N ALA A 57 6.29 -3.30 6.74
CA ALA A 57 6.89 -2.78 5.50
C ALA A 57 5.83 -2.44 4.42
N ILE A 58 4.73 -1.81 4.82
CA ILE A 58 3.56 -1.50 3.99
C ILE A 58 3.45 0.02 3.84
N GLN A 59 3.65 0.51 2.63
CA GLN A 59 3.42 1.90 2.27
C GLN A 59 1.96 2.10 1.83
N LEU A 60 1.33 3.17 2.31
CA LEU A 60 -0.05 3.51 2.00
C LEU A 60 -0.09 4.77 1.16
N TRP A 61 -0.76 4.68 0.03
CA TRP A 61 -0.89 5.77 -0.93
C TRP A 61 -2.37 6.01 -1.18
N ASN A 62 -2.79 7.27 -1.06
CA ASN A 62 -4.08 7.71 -1.53
C ASN A 62 -3.98 8.17 -2.99
N ILE A 63 -5.11 8.26 -3.69
CA ILE A 63 -5.12 8.76 -5.06
C ILE A 63 -4.62 10.21 -5.16
N ASN A 64 -4.81 11.01 -4.11
CA ASN A 64 -4.26 12.37 -4.04
C ASN A 64 -2.72 12.36 -4.01
N ASP A 65 -2.09 11.39 -3.34
CA ASP A 65 -0.63 11.28 -3.30
C ASP A 65 -0.05 10.95 -4.68
N LEU A 66 -0.81 10.19 -5.50
CA LEU A 66 -0.44 9.88 -6.89
C LEU A 66 -0.58 11.11 -7.79
N ILE A 67 -1.67 11.87 -7.65
CA ILE A 67 -1.87 13.11 -8.42
C ILE A 67 -0.77 14.13 -8.09
N ASP A 68 -0.42 14.26 -6.81
CA ASP A 68 0.65 15.16 -6.39
C ASP A 68 2.03 14.69 -6.88
N LEU A 69 2.25 13.39 -7.00
CA LEU A 69 3.47 12.84 -7.60
C LEU A 69 3.54 13.17 -9.10
N GLU A 70 2.43 12.95 -9.83
CA GLU A 70 2.35 13.21 -11.27
C GLU A 70 2.66 14.69 -11.57
N ARG A 71 2.05 15.62 -10.84
CA ARG A 71 2.32 17.07 -10.96
C ARG A 71 3.78 17.45 -10.72
N LYS A 72 4.46 16.73 -9.83
CA LYS A 72 5.88 16.96 -9.52
C LYS A 72 6.82 16.40 -10.59
N CYS A 73 6.39 15.38 -11.34
CA CYS A 73 7.17 14.80 -12.43
C CYS A 73 7.04 15.59 -13.75
N GLU A 74 6.04 16.48 -13.86
CA GLU A 74 5.85 17.37 -15.01
C GLU A 74 6.72 18.64 -14.97
N HIS A 75 7.53 18.85 -13.93
CA HIS A 75 8.50 19.95 -13.78
C HIS A 75 9.93 19.41 -13.61
#